data_AF-A0A2Z6P681-F1
#
_entry.id   AF-A0A2Z6P681-F1
#
_cell.length_a   1.000
_cell.length_b   1.000
_cell.length_c   1.000
_cell.angle_alpha   90.00
_cell.angle_beta   90.00
_cell.angle_gamma   90.00
#
_symmetry.space_group_name_H-M   'P 1'
#
loop_
_entity.id
_entity.type
_entity.pdbx_description
1 polymer ?
#
loop_
_entity_poly.entity_id
_entity_poly.type
_entity_poly.pdbx_seq_one_letter_code
_entity_poly.pdbx_strand_id
1 'polypeptide(L)'
;MQWQKSRVQWLKEGDANTKFFHGIMKSRKRRNSIGSFVVDGRLVEEVSEVRQLVFNHFSNHYRRTRNNHVDISGLCFKSLSVEEGAELTKPFLLEEIKKAIWDCDSFKSPGPDGVNLGFFKDFWEVLKIDLLNFFSEFHRQGILSKGLNSTFIALIPKVDNPQRVADFRPIALVNSVYKLLSKVLTNRLRSVIASVVSQNQSAFIQGRQILDGILVANEVVDDAKRNRKELLMFKVDFEKAYDSVDWEYLDEVMKKMNFPILWRRWIMECVSTASASVLVNGCPTDEFCFQRGLRHWTLYPLFYSCWRQNGYIL
;
A
#
# COMPACT_ATOMS: atom_id res chain seq x y z
N MET A 1 -37.03 19.62 14.24
CA MET A 1 -36.97 19.40 15.71
C MET A 1 -36.06 18.24 16.15
N GLN A 2 -35.78 17.22 15.32
CA GLN A 2 -34.81 16.15 15.67
C GLN A 2 -33.33 16.57 15.59
N TRP A 3 -32.98 17.53 14.72
CA TRP A 3 -31.61 18.05 14.60
C TRP A 3 -31.12 18.82 15.85
N GLN A 4 -31.98 19.58 16.53
CA GLN A 4 -31.65 20.19 17.83
C GLN A 4 -31.53 19.14 18.95
N LYS A 5 -32.25 18.02 18.86
CA LYS A 5 -32.18 16.91 19.83
C LYS A 5 -30.94 16.04 19.64
N SER A 6 -30.42 15.93 18.41
CA SER A 6 -29.24 15.10 18.13
C SER A 6 -27.94 15.68 18.68
N ARG A 7 -27.89 16.99 18.97
CA ARG A 7 -26.68 17.73 19.40
C ARG A 7 -25.46 17.52 18.48
N VAL A 8 -25.67 17.08 17.23
CA VAL A 8 -24.58 16.82 16.28
C VAL A 8 -24.07 18.15 15.71
N GLN A 9 -23.12 18.76 16.43
CA GLN A 9 -22.45 20.00 16.01
C GLN A 9 -21.47 19.82 14.84
N TRP A 10 -21.06 18.58 14.55
CA TRP A 10 -20.10 18.27 13.47
C TRP A 10 -20.53 18.81 12.10
N LEU A 11 -21.82 18.68 11.75
CA LEU A 11 -22.35 19.15 10.45
C LEU A 11 -22.31 20.68 10.26
N LYS A 12 -22.20 21.46 11.35
CA LYS A 12 -22.23 22.93 11.31
C LYS A 12 -20.89 23.56 11.69
N GLU A 13 -20.15 22.93 12.60
CA GLU A 13 -18.97 23.49 13.25
C GLU A 13 -17.72 22.62 13.05
N GLY A 14 -17.85 21.46 12.40
CA GLY A 14 -16.82 20.42 12.32
C GLY A 14 -15.58 20.79 11.50
N ASP A 15 -15.73 21.50 10.38
CA ASP A 15 -14.59 21.96 9.55
C ASP A 15 -14.31 23.47 9.69
N ALA A 16 -15.14 24.19 10.45
CA ALA A 16 -14.95 25.60 10.73
C ALA A 16 -13.96 25.80 11.89
N ASN A 17 -13.24 26.93 11.92
CA ASN A 17 -12.31 27.30 12.99
C ASN A 17 -13.05 27.63 14.31
N THR A 18 -13.61 26.61 14.95
CA THR A 18 -14.48 26.72 16.12
C THR A 18 -13.84 26.11 17.35
N LYS A 19 -14.29 26.53 18.54
CA LYS A 19 -13.90 25.88 19.81
C LYS A 19 -14.26 24.40 19.81
N PHE A 20 -15.37 24.03 19.17
CA PHE A 20 -15.79 22.64 19.00
C PHE A 20 -14.77 21.84 18.19
N PHE A 21 -14.37 22.32 17.01
CA PHE A 21 -13.34 21.69 16.17
C PHE A 21 -12.02 21.52 16.94
N HIS A 22 -11.53 22.59 17.58
CA HIS A 22 -10.31 22.54 18.39
C HIS A 22 -10.42 21.59 19.59
N GLY A 23 -11.61 21.49 20.20
CA GLY A 23 -11.90 20.54 21.27
C GLY A 23 -11.80 19.09 20.80
N ILE A 24 -12.40 18.77 19.64
CA ILE A 24 -12.29 17.45 19.01
C ILE A 24 -10.84 17.14 18.63
N MET A 25 -10.13 18.10 18.04
CA MET A 25 -8.72 17.95 17.67
C MET A 25 -7.84 17.69 18.89
N LYS A 26 -8.02 18.43 20.00
CA LYS A 26 -7.31 18.18 21.26
C LYS A 26 -7.62 16.79 21.84
N SER A 27 -8.89 16.37 21.79
CA SER A 27 -9.31 15.04 22.25
C SER A 27 -8.64 13.93 21.41
N ARG A 28 -8.65 14.06 20.08
CA ARG A 28 -7.96 13.14 19.16
C ARG A 28 -6.45 13.13 19.38
N LYS A 29 -5.83 14.30 19.54
CA LYS A 29 -4.38 14.41 19.81
C LYS A 29 -4.00 13.65 21.08
N ARG A 30 -4.78 13.79 22.15
CA ARG A 30 -4.55 13.07 23.41
C ARG A 30 -4.73 11.56 23.26
N ARG A 31 -5.77 11.10 22.53
CA ARG A 31 -5.99 9.67 22.27
C ARG A 31 -4.90 9.04 21.40
N ASN A 32 -4.39 9.79 20.43
CA ASN A 32 -3.37 9.32 19.49
C ASN A 32 -1.94 9.52 19.99
N SER A 33 -1.76 10.18 21.14
CA SER A 33 -0.44 10.43 21.71
C SER A 33 0.16 9.12 22.21
N ILE A 34 1.37 8.84 21.79
CA ILE A 34 2.21 7.76 22.30
C ILE A 34 2.80 8.28 23.61
N GLY A 35 2.28 7.78 24.75
CA GLY A 35 2.74 8.15 26.08
C GLY A 35 3.93 7.30 26.52
N SER A 36 3.75 5.99 26.51
CA SER A 36 4.75 5.04 26.97
C SER A 36 4.61 3.68 26.30
N PHE A 37 5.67 2.89 26.36
CA PHE A 37 5.67 1.48 25.95
C PHE A 37 6.10 0.60 27.11
N VAL A 38 5.56 -0.62 27.20
CA VAL A 38 6.04 -1.65 28.11
C VAL A 38 6.92 -2.63 27.34
N VAL A 39 8.19 -2.72 27.72
CA VAL A 39 9.16 -3.65 27.14
C VAL A 39 9.79 -4.47 28.27
N ASP A 40 9.67 -5.78 28.19
CA ASP A 40 10.21 -6.73 29.18
C ASP A 40 9.82 -6.39 30.64
N GLY A 41 8.60 -5.89 30.83
CA GLY A 41 8.08 -5.47 32.15
C GLY A 41 8.54 -4.09 32.62
N ARG A 42 9.42 -3.40 31.88
CA ARG A 42 9.82 -2.01 32.14
C ARG A 42 8.97 -1.03 31.35
N LEU A 43 8.53 0.03 32.01
CA LEU A 43 7.86 1.17 31.38
C LEU A 43 8.91 2.12 30.77
N VAL A 44 8.74 2.42 29.49
CA VAL A 44 9.57 3.33 28.70
C VAL A 44 8.74 4.57 28.39
N GLU A 45 9.06 5.68 29.05
CA GLU A 45 8.33 6.96 28.93
C GLU A 45 9.20 8.10 28.37
N GLU A 46 10.52 7.92 28.39
CA GLU A 46 11.46 8.93 27.93
C GLU A 46 11.39 9.06 26.40
N VAL A 47 11.28 10.29 25.89
CA VAL A 47 10.96 10.56 24.49
C VAL A 47 12.02 9.99 23.54
N SER A 48 13.30 10.07 23.91
CA SER A 48 14.38 9.52 23.08
C SER A 48 14.35 7.99 23.07
N GLU A 49 14.13 7.33 24.21
CA GLU A 49 13.98 5.87 24.31
C GLU A 49 12.76 5.39 23.51
N VAL A 50 11.61 6.07 23.61
CA VAL A 50 10.39 5.76 22.84
C VAL A 50 10.66 5.85 21.34
N ARG A 51 11.31 6.94 20.89
CA ARG A 51 11.67 7.14 19.47
C ARG A 51 12.61 6.05 18.98
N GLN A 52 13.64 5.72 19.76
CA GLN A 52 14.61 4.70 19.39
C GLN A 52 13.98 3.31 19.33
N LEU A 53 13.10 2.99 20.27
CA LEU A 53 12.34 1.74 20.32
C LEU A 53 11.46 1.59 19.08
N VAL A 54 10.72 2.64 18.70
CA VAL A 54 9.90 2.65 17.48
C VAL A 54 10.77 2.50 16.23
N PHE A 55 11.86 3.26 16.13
CA PHE A 55 12.80 3.14 15.02
C PHE A 55 13.34 1.71 14.89
N ASN A 56 13.87 1.16 15.98
CA ASN A 56 14.42 -0.21 16.01
C ASN A 56 13.36 -1.24 15.62
N HIS A 57 12.13 -1.09 16.11
CA HIS A 57 11.03 -1.99 15.76
C HIS A 57 10.79 -2.03 14.25
N PHE A 58 10.60 -0.88 13.62
CA PHE A 58 10.28 -0.82 12.18
C PHE A 58 11.49 -1.11 11.28
N SER A 59 12.67 -0.61 11.63
CA SER A 59 13.91 -0.89 10.90
C SER A 59 14.23 -2.38 10.89
N ASN A 60 14.07 -3.08 12.03
CA ASN A 60 14.24 -4.53 12.08
C ASN A 60 13.10 -5.27 11.37
N HIS A 61 11.85 -4.79 11.45
CA HIS A 61 10.70 -5.40 10.76
C HIS A 61 10.85 -5.42 9.24
N TYR A 62 11.41 -4.35 8.65
CA TYR A 62 11.65 -4.25 7.21
C TYR A 62 13.06 -4.67 6.77
N ARG A 63 13.86 -5.21 7.68
CA ARG A 63 15.18 -5.76 7.36
C ARG A 63 15.01 -7.05 6.56
N ARG A 64 15.89 -7.27 5.58
CA ARG A 64 15.89 -8.49 4.78
C ARG A 64 16.27 -9.66 5.66
N THR A 65 15.41 -10.67 5.71
CA THR A 65 15.74 -11.95 6.33
C THR A 65 16.46 -12.79 5.27
N ARG A 66 17.58 -13.44 5.61
CA ARG A 66 18.24 -14.39 4.72
C ARG A 66 17.32 -15.60 4.58
N ASN A 67 16.55 -15.64 3.50
CA ASN A 67 15.79 -16.81 3.12
C ASN A 67 16.55 -17.53 2.01
N ASN A 68 16.51 -18.86 2.01
CA ASN A 68 16.97 -19.64 0.87
C ASN A 68 16.14 -19.23 -0.35
N HIS A 69 16.82 -19.08 -1.49
CA HIS A 69 16.16 -18.79 -2.76
C HIS A 69 15.06 -19.83 -3.00
N VAL A 70 13.81 -19.38 -3.08
CA VAL A 70 12.67 -20.27 -3.36
C VAL A 70 12.76 -20.64 -4.83
N ASP A 71 12.96 -21.92 -5.12
CA ASP A 71 12.94 -22.39 -6.50
C ASP A 71 11.50 -22.37 -7.04
N ILE A 72 11.25 -21.46 -7.98
CA ILE A 72 9.98 -21.32 -8.69
C ILE A 72 10.02 -21.96 -10.09
N SER A 73 11.06 -22.74 -10.41
CA SER A 73 11.24 -23.36 -11.73
C SER A 73 10.08 -24.29 -12.11
N GLY A 74 9.51 -25.01 -11.13
CA GLY A 74 8.38 -25.92 -11.31
C GLY A 74 7.00 -25.25 -11.34
N LEU A 75 6.92 -23.93 -11.19
CA LEU A 75 5.63 -23.22 -11.22
C LEU A 75 5.31 -22.74 -12.63
N CYS A 76 4.12 -23.11 -13.12
CA CYS A 76 3.57 -22.60 -14.37
C CYS A 76 2.86 -21.27 -14.11
N PHE A 77 3.30 -20.21 -14.79
CA PHE A 77 2.66 -18.91 -14.76
C PHE A 77 2.01 -18.62 -16.10
N LYS A 78 0.85 -17.96 -16.09
CA LYS A 78 0.38 -17.30 -17.31
C LYS A 78 1.29 -16.12 -17.62
N SER A 79 1.50 -15.88 -18.91
CA SER A 79 2.42 -14.86 -19.39
C SER A 79 1.67 -13.81 -20.20
N LEU A 80 2.15 -12.57 -20.13
CA LEU A 80 1.68 -11.49 -20.98
C LEU A 80 1.99 -11.76 -22.45
N SER A 81 1.09 -11.35 -23.33
CA SER A 81 1.37 -11.23 -24.75
C SER A 81 2.41 -10.12 -25.00
N VAL A 82 3.05 -10.14 -26.17
CA VAL A 82 4.03 -9.12 -26.55
C VAL A 82 3.36 -7.75 -26.65
N GLU A 83 2.13 -7.70 -27.12
CA GLU A 83 1.32 -6.48 -27.26
C GLU A 83 0.94 -5.91 -25.90
N GLU A 84 0.49 -6.75 -24.96
CA GLU A 84 0.20 -6.34 -23.58
C GLU A 84 1.44 -5.78 -22.87
N GLY A 85 2.59 -6.44 -23.06
CA GLY A 85 3.87 -5.97 -22.54
C GLY A 85 4.28 -4.63 -23.15
N ALA A 86 4.14 -4.46 -24.46
CA ALA A 86 4.44 -3.20 -25.14
C ALA A 86 3.56 -2.06 -24.63
N GLU A 87 2.26 -2.30 -24.40
CA GLU A 87 1.32 -1.30 -23.86
C GLU A 87 1.76 -0.75 -22.50
N LEU A 88 2.21 -1.62 -21.59
CA LEU A 88 2.69 -1.22 -20.27
C LEU A 88 3.83 -0.21 -20.31
N THR A 89 4.67 -0.29 -21.35
CA THR A 89 5.94 0.46 -21.45
C THR A 89 5.89 1.65 -22.40
N LYS A 90 4.72 1.99 -22.94
CA LYS A 90 4.56 3.19 -23.78
C LYS A 90 5.00 4.46 -23.04
N PRO A 91 5.48 5.51 -23.75
CA PRO A 91 5.72 6.81 -23.15
C PRO A 91 4.52 7.30 -22.36
N PHE A 92 4.76 8.04 -21.28
CA PHE A 92 3.66 8.54 -20.46
C PHE A 92 2.93 9.69 -21.17
N LEU A 93 1.60 9.67 -21.11
CA LEU A 93 0.75 10.69 -21.72
C LEU A 93 0.25 11.69 -20.67
N LEU A 94 0.06 12.93 -21.08
CA LEU A 94 -0.47 13.95 -20.16
C LEU A 94 -1.87 13.59 -19.65
N GLU A 95 -2.70 13.01 -20.51
CA GLU A 95 -4.08 12.63 -20.17
C GLU A 95 -4.15 11.49 -19.12
N GLU A 96 -3.23 10.52 -19.15
CA GLU A 96 -3.23 9.48 -18.11
C GLU A 96 -2.76 10.03 -16.75
N ILE A 97 -1.85 11.00 -16.74
CA ILE A 97 -1.40 11.69 -15.53
C ILE A 97 -2.56 12.51 -14.96
N LYS A 98 -3.25 13.29 -15.82
CA LYS A 98 -4.44 14.04 -15.44
C LYS A 98 -5.52 13.12 -14.86
N LYS A 99 -5.84 12.04 -15.56
CA LYS A 99 -6.80 11.05 -15.07
C LYS A 99 -6.42 10.51 -13.69
N ALA A 100 -5.14 10.17 -13.48
CA ALA A 100 -4.67 9.68 -12.19
C ALA A 100 -4.87 10.69 -11.04
N ILE A 101 -4.71 12.00 -11.29
CA ILE A 101 -4.97 13.06 -10.30
C ILE A 101 -6.48 13.15 -9.99
N TRP A 102 -7.33 13.14 -11.01
CA TRP A 102 -8.78 13.29 -10.84
C TRP A 102 -9.44 12.06 -10.20
N ASP A 103 -8.90 10.87 -10.45
CA ASP A 103 -9.33 9.61 -9.82
C ASP A 103 -9.00 9.54 -8.32
N CYS A 104 -8.21 10.48 -7.78
CA CYS A 104 -7.79 10.49 -6.39
C CYS A 104 -8.51 11.56 -5.57
N ASP A 105 -8.74 11.27 -4.29
CA ASP A 105 -9.29 12.22 -3.32
C ASP A 105 -8.32 13.39 -3.09
N SER A 106 -8.85 14.62 -3.12
CA SER A 106 -8.04 15.85 -3.05
C SER A 106 -7.37 16.07 -1.69
N PHE A 107 -8.09 15.81 -0.58
CA PHE A 107 -7.69 16.24 0.76
C PHE A 107 -7.27 15.10 1.69
N LYS A 108 -6.57 14.08 1.14
CA LYS A 108 -5.91 13.07 1.98
C LYS A 108 -4.68 13.66 2.67
N SER A 109 -4.26 13.02 3.77
CA SER A 109 -3.05 13.39 4.51
C SER A 109 -1.81 13.43 3.58
N PRO A 110 -1.01 14.51 3.64
CA PRO A 110 0.18 14.66 2.81
C PRO A 110 1.32 13.74 3.28
N GLY A 111 2.28 13.51 2.39
CA GLY A 111 3.53 12.85 2.71
C GLY A 111 4.58 13.81 3.27
N PRO A 112 5.86 13.45 3.22
CA PRO A 112 6.97 14.31 3.64
C PRO A 112 7.07 15.65 2.90
N ASP A 113 6.47 15.75 1.72
CA ASP A 113 6.40 16.96 0.91
C ASP A 113 5.35 17.97 1.41
N GLY A 114 4.44 17.58 2.29
CA GLY A 114 3.40 18.48 2.81
C GLY A 114 2.30 18.83 1.79
N VAL A 115 2.32 18.23 0.59
CA VAL A 115 1.40 18.54 -0.50
C VAL A 115 0.31 17.47 -0.62
N ASN A 116 -0.93 17.91 -0.84
CA ASN A 116 -2.07 17.04 -1.12
C ASN A 116 -2.41 17.03 -2.62
N LEU A 117 -3.25 16.09 -3.06
CA LEU A 117 -3.62 16.01 -4.49
C LEU A 117 -4.56 17.13 -4.95
N GLY A 118 -5.21 17.83 -4.03
CA GLY A 118 -5.96 19.06 -4.31
C GLY A 118 -5.08 20.15 -4.91
N PHE A 119 -3.86 20.33 -4.39
CA PHE A 119 -2.88 21.26 -4.95
C PHE A 119 -2.64 21.02 -6.46
N PHE A 120 -2.45 19.77 -6.88
CA PHE A 120 -2.23 19.47 -8.29
C PHE A 120 -3.48 19.69 -9.15
N LYS A 121 -4.69 19.59 -8.59
CA LYS A 121 -5.93 19.92 -9.29
C LYS A 121 -6.06 21.44 -9.47
N ASP A 122 -5.82 22.19 -8.41
CA ASP A 122 -5.97 23.65 -8.39
C ASP A 122 -4.92 24.33 -9.27
N PHE A 123 -3.68 23.81 -9.29
CA PHE A 123 -2.56 24.36 -10.04
C PHE A 123 -2.21 23.56 -11.30
N TRP A 124 -3.14 22.75 -11.82
CA TRP A 124 -2.90 21.84 -12.95
C TRP A 124 -2.33 22.58 -14.18
N GLU A 125 -2.91 23.72 -14.55
CA GLU A 125 -2.48 24.47 -15.73
C GLU A 125 -1.03 24.94 -15.67
N VAL A 126 -0.51 25.15 -14.45
CA VAL A 126 0.89 25.54 -14.20
C VAL A 126 1.80 24.31 -14.18
N LEU A 127 1.40 23.24 -13.48
CA LEU A 127 2.28 22.10 -13.17
C LEU A 127 2.29 21.00 -14.23
N LYS A 128 1.33 20.98 -15.16
CA LYS A 128 1.13 19.87 -16.11
C LYS A 128 2.39 19.53 -16.93
N ILE A 129 3.18 20.54 -17.31
CA ILE A 129 4.40 20.34 -18.12
C ILE A 129 5.53 19.79 -17.25
N ASP A 130 5.70 20.29 -16.03
CA ASP A 130 6.71 19.77 -15.10
C ASP A 130 6.44 18.31 -14.72
N LEU A 131 5.17 17.96 -14.50
CA LEU A 131 4.76 16.58 -14.29
C LEU A 131 5.09 15.72 -15.51
N LEU A 132 4.74 16.15 -16.72
CA LEU A 132 5.06 15.39 -17.93
C LEU A 132 6.57 15.19 -18.11
N ASN A 133 7.37 16.21 -17.82
CA ASN A 133 8.84 16.13 -17.87
C ASN A 133 9.36 15.13 -16.84
N PHE A 134 8.84 15.15 -15.61
CA PHE A 134 9.18 14.15 -14.58
C PHE A 134 8.87 12.72 -15.04
N PHE A 135 7.67 12.47 -15.58
CA PHE A 135 7.28 11.15 -16.07
C PHE A 135 8.12 10.70 -17.27
N SER A 136 8.44 11.63 -18.18
CA SER A 136 9.30 11.35 -19.35
C SER A 136 10.72 10.98 -18.92
N GLU A 137 11.25 11.67 -17.91
CA GLU A 137 12.57 11.38 -17.36
C GLU A 137 12.60 10.04 -16.62
N PHE A 138 11.56 9.75 -15.83
CA PHE A 138 11.40 8.44 -15.19
C PHE A 138 11.26 7.32 -16.23
N HIS A 139 10.55 7.53 -17.33
CA HIS A 139 10.46 6.55 -18.41
C HIS A 139 11.84 6.21 -18.99
N ARG A 140 12.62 7.25 -19.31
CA ARG A 140 13.94 7.14 -19.95
C ARG A 140 15.01 6.55 -19.02
N GLN A 141 15.07 7.03 -17.78
CA GLN A 141 16.11 6.64 -16.83
C GLN A 141 15.70 5.47 -15.94
N GLY A 142 14.41 5.32 -15.61
CA GLY A 142 13.92 4.35 -14.65
C GLY A 142 14.48 4.57 -13.24
N ILE A 143 14.74 5.83 -12.85
CA ILE A 143 15.32 6.23 -11.56
C ILE A 143 14.46 7.33 -10.95
N LEU A 144 14.25 7.28 -9.62
CA LEU A 144 13.57 8.34 -8.87
C LEU A 144 14.58 9.32 -8.27
N SER A 145 14.27 10.61 -8.32
CA SER A 145 15.06 11.64 -7.63
C SER A 145 15.07 11.38 -6.13
N LYS A 146 16.24 11.60 -5.50
CA LYS A 146 16.43 11.39 -4.06
C LYS A 146 15.38 12.14 -3.25
N GLY A 147 14.77 11.46 -2.28
CA GLY A 147 13.73 12.00 -1.40
C GLY A 147 12.30 11.89 -1.93
N LEU A 148 12.08 11.68 -3.24
CA LEU A 148 10.72 11.43 -3.76
C LEU A 148 10.14 10.12 -3.24
N ASN A 149 11.02 9.15 -2.94
CA ASN A 149 10.62 7.83 -2.45
C ASN A 149 10.63 7.71 -0.91
N SER A 150 10.77 8.83 -0.19
CA SER A 150 10.67 8.91 1.27
C SER A 150 9.21 8.86 1.74
N THR A 151 8.97 8.22 2.88
CA THR A 151 7.63 7.97 3.44
C THR A 151 7.61 8.28 4.92
N PHE A 152 6.52 8.89 5.40
CA PHE A 152 6.24 8.93 6.83
C PHE A 152 5.33 7.78 7.23
N ILE A 153 5.67 7.06 8.30
CA ILE A 153 4.80 6.04 8.89
C ILE A 153 4.09 6.68 10.08
N ALA A 154 2.81 6.99 9.92
CA ALA A 154 1.96 7.47 11.01
C ALA A 154 1.40 6.29 11.81
N LEU A 155 1.45 6.35 13.14
CA LEU A 155 0.93 5.31 14.02
C LEU A 155 -0.47 5.68 14.51
N ILE A 156 -1.45 4.83 14.21
CA ILE A 156 -2.85 4.99 14.66
C ILE A 156 -3.17 3.90 15.68
N PRO A 157 -3.57 4.22 16.92
CA PRO A 157 -3.95 3.22 17.92
C PRO A 157 -5.07 2.30 17.42
N LYS A 158 -4.90 0.98 17.60
CA LYS A 158 -5.96 -0.04 17.35
C LYS A 158 -6.83 -0.26 18.57
N VAL A 159 -6.27 -0.04 19.75
CA VAL A 159 -6.90 -0.28 21.06
C VAL A 159 -6.84 0.98 21.90
N ASP A 160 -7.66 1.03 22.94
CA ASP A 160 -7.56 2.09 23.94
C ASP A 160 -6.33 1.87 24.82
N ASN A 161 -5.63 2.96 25.12
CA ASN A 161 -4.40 2.98 25.92
C ASN A 161 -3.31 1.99 25.43
N PRO A 162 -2.81 2.13 24.19
CA PRO A 162 -1.85 1.20 23.61
C PRO A 162 -0.54 1.17 24.42
N GLN A 163 -0.01 -0.03 24.68
CA GLN A 163 1.20 -0.25 25.50
C GLN A 163 2.35 -0.86 24.71
N ARG A 164 2.08 -1.34 23.48
CA ARG A 164 3.07 -1.96 22.58
C ARG A 164 3.01 -1.31 21.21
N VAL A 165 4.13 -1.31 20.47
CA VAL A 165 4.15 -0.83 19.07
C VAL A 165 3.17 -1.61 18.18
N ALA A 166 2.96 -2.91 18.46
CA ALA A 166 2.01 -3.77 17.75
C ALA A 166 0.53 -3.32 17.90
N ASP A 167 0.22 -2.58 18.97
CA ASP A 167 -1.12 -2.04 19.24
C ASP A 167 -1.44 -0.85 18.32
N PHE A 168 -0.47 -0.41 17.52
CA PHE A 168 -0.65 0.62 16.52
C PHE A 168 -0.79 0.01 15.12
N ARG A 169 -1.60 0.66 14.30
CA ARG A 169 -1.68 0.44 12.87
C ARG A 169 -0.75 1.45 12.18
N PRO A 170 0.29 0.98 11.48
CA PRO A 170 1.11 1.86 10.65
C PRO A 170 0.33 2.28 9.41
N ILE A 171 0.38 3.57 9.08
CA ILE A 171 -0.14 4.14 7.84
C ILE A 171 1.00 4.85 7.11
N ALA A 172 1.29 4.39 5.90
CA ALA A 172 2.30 4.99 5.04
C ALA A 172 1.76 6.27 4.35
N LEU A 173 2.39 7.39 4.64
CA LEU A 173 2.18 8.69 4.03
C LEU A 173 3.32 8.94 3.04
N VAL A 174 3.05 8.67 1.78
CA VAL A 174 4.02 8.79 0.68
C VAL A 174 3.99 10.19 0.06
N ASN A 175 5.10 10.60 -0.55
CA ASN A 175 5.20 11.81 -1.36
C ASN A 175 4.11 11.85 -2.45
N SER A 176 3.52 13.01 -2.69
CA SER A 176 2.41 13.21 -3.61
C SER A 176 2.76 12.93 -5.08
N VAL A 177 3.96 13.29 -5.53
CA VAL A 177 4.44 13.03 -6.89
C VAL A 177 4.68 11.53 -7.09
N TYR A 178 5.30 10.87 -6.11
CA TYR A 178 5.44 9.42 -6.14
C TYR A 178 4.08 8.71 -6.10
N LYS A 179 3.13 9.18 -5.29
CA LYS A 179 1.75 8.66 -5.26
C LYS A 179 1.11 8.73 -6.64
N LEU A 180 1.30 9.85 -7.35
CA LEU A 180 0.81 10.04 -8.71
C LEU A 180 1.46 9.04 -9.69
N LEU A 181 2.79 8.91 -9.68
CA LEU A 181 3.49 7.90 -10.49
C LEU A 181 2.97 6.49 -10.21
N SER A 182 2.89 6.13 -8.93
CA SER A 182 2.41 4.82 -8.49
C SER A 182 0.98 4.55 -8.98
N LYS A 183 0.11 5.57 -8.96
CA LYS A 183 -1.27 5.49 -9.47
C LYS A 183 -1.30 5.26 -10.99
N VAL A 184 -0.48 5.97 -11.77
CA VAL A 184 -0.38 5.76 -13.22
C VAL A 184 0.10 4.35 -13.53
N LEU A 185 1.16 3.87 -12.86
CA LEU A 185 1.63 2.48 -13.01
C LEU A 185 0.53 1.47 -12.62
N THR A 186 -0.21 1.71 -11.54
CA THR A 186 -1.33 0.82 -11.15
C THR A 186 -2.40 0.74 -12.22
N ASN A 187 -2.74 1.88 -12.84
CA ASN A 187 -3.76 1.94 -13.88
C ASN A 187 -3.31 1.15 -15.13
N ARG A 188 -2.03 1.22 -15.50
CA ARG A 188 -1.45 0.40 -16.58
C ARG A 188 -1.43 -1.09 -16.22
N LEU A 189 -1.01 -1.42 -15.00
CA LEU A 189 -1.01 -2.81 -14.53
C LEU A 189 -2.42 -3.41 -14.56
N ARG A 190 -3.44 -2.62 -14.19
CA ARG A 190 -4.83 -3.07 -14.15
C ARG A 190 -5.33 -3.55 -15.51
N SER A 191 -4.86 -2.99 -16.62
CA SER A 191 -5.33 -3.40 -17.95
C SER A 191 -4.83 -4.78 -18.37
N VAL A 192 -3.77 -5.29 -17.75
CA VAL A 192 -3.15 -6.58 -18.12
C VAL A 192 -3.17 -7.62 -17.01
N ILE A 193 -3.37 -7.23 -15.74
CA ILE A 193 -3.26 -8.17 -14.62
C ILE A 193 -4.22 -9.37 -14.75
N ALA A 194 -5.39 -9.16 -15.36
CA ALA A 194 -6.41 -10.20 -15.56
C ALA A 194 -5.95 -11.34 -16.47
N SER A 195 -5.03 -11.09 -17.42
CA SER A 195 -4.52 -12.11 -18.35
C SER A 195 -3.48 -13.01 -17.68
N VAL A 196 -2.69 -12.46 -16.76
CA VAL A 196 -1.67 -13.22 -16.03
C VAL A 196 -2.20 -13.91 -14.76
N VAL A 197 -3.36 -13.51 -14.20
CA VAL A 197 -3.92 -14.18 -13.02
C VAL A 197 -4.82 -15.38 -13.34
N SER A 198 -4.88 -16.34 -12.41
CA SER A 198 -5.90 -17.40 -12.43
C SER A 198 -7.30 -16.81 -12.27
N GLN A 199 -8.33 -17.42 -12.89
CA GLN A 199 -9.72 -17.01 -12.73
C GLN A 199 -10.23 -17.15 -11.29
N ASN A 200 -9.63 -18.06 -10.53
CA ASN A 200 -9.98 -18.31 -9.12
C ASN A 200 -9.56 -17.16 -8.18
N GLN A 201 -8.78 -16.20 -8.67
CA GLN A 201 -8.43 -15.00 -7.93
C GLN A 201 -9.52 -13.93 -8.09
N SER A 202 -10.40 -13.81 -7.10
CA SER A 202 -11.52 -12.85 -7.12
C SER A 202 -11.15 -11.44 -6.67
N ALA A 203 -10.14 -11.29 -5.81
CA ALA A 203 -9.78 -10.00 -5.23
C ALA A 203 -8.84 -9.16 -6.14
N PHE A 204 -9.05 -7.84 -6.13
CA PHE A 204 -8.20 -6.83 -6.81
C PHE A 204 -8.12 -6.92 -8.34
N ILE A 205 -9.02 -7.65 -8.99
CA ILE A 205 -9.13 -7.73 -10.45
C ILE A 205 -10.41 -7.03 -10.89
N GLN A 206 -10.31 -6.13 -11.86
CA GLN A 206 -11.47 -5.42 -12.39
C GLN A 206 -12.45 -6.42 -13.00
N GLY A 207 -13.73 -6.28 -12.64
CA GLY A 207 -14.81 -7.15 -13.13
C GLY A 207 -15.02 -8.44 -12.34
N ARG A 208 -14.21 -8.73 -11.31
CA ARG A 208 -14.40 -9.89 -10.42
C ARG A 208 -14.96 -9.45 -9.07
N GLN A 209 -15.88 -10.23 -8.50
CA GLN A 209 -16.49 -9.92 -7.20
C GLN A 209 -15.93 -10.84 -6.13
N ILE A 210 -15.69 -10.29 -4.93
CA ILE A 210 -15.23 -11.10 -3.78
C ILE A 210 -16.26 -12.19 -3.44
N LEU A 211 -17.54 -11.90 -3.68
CA LEU A 211 -18.65 -12.82 -3.47
C LEU A 211 -18.56 -14.08 -4.34
N ASP A 212 -17.91 -14.02 -5.49
CA ASP A 212 -17.76 -15.18 -6.38
C ASP A 212 -16.98 -16.30 -5.69
N GLY A 213 -15.89 -15.95 -4.99
CA GLY A 213 -15.10 -16.93 -4.23
C GLY A 213 -15.89 -17.56 -3.08
N ILE A 214 -16.70 -16.75 -2.38
CA ILE A 214 -17.57 -17.22 -1.29
C ILE A 214 -18.64 -18.17 -1.83
N LEU A 215 -19.23 -17.84 -2.98
CA LEU A 215 -20.23 -18.68 -3.64
C LEU A 215 -19.64 -20.03 -4.02
N VAL A 216 -18.49 -20.08 -4.69
CA VAL A 216 -17.87 -21.35 -5.08
C VAL A 216 -17.50 -22.18 -3.85
N ALA A 217 -16.98 -21.56 -2.78
CA ALA A 217 -16.70 -22.27 -1.54
C ALA A 217 -17.98 -22.87 -0.90
N ASN A 218 -19.08 -22.13 -0.91
CA ASN A 218 -20.37 -22.61 -0.40
C ASN A 218 -20.92 -23.78 -1.23
N GLU A 219 -20.86 -23.70 -2.57
CA GLU A 219 -21.32 -24.77 -3.46
C GLU A 219 -20.50 -26.06 -3.27
N VAL A 220 -19.18 -25.96 -3.08
CA VAL A 220 -18.34 -27.14 -2.79
C VAL A 220 -18.71 -27.79 -1.46
N VAL A 221 -19.00 -26.99 -0.43
CA VAL A 221 -19.47 -27.51 0.87
C VAL A 221 -20.84 -28.17 0.74
N ASP A 222 -21.74 -27.58 -0.04
CA ASP A 222 -23.09 -28.13 -0.24
C ASP A 222 -23.07 -29.43 -1.06
N ASP A 223 -22.30 -29.51 -2.15
CA ASP A 223 -22.12 -30.74 -2.94
C ASP A 223 -21.59 -31.88 -2.09
N ALA A 224 -20.58 -31.62 -1.26
CA ALA A 224 -20.01 -32.62 -0.38
C ALA A 224 -21.05 -33.14 0.63
N LYS A 225 -21.86 -32.25 1.21
CA LYS A 225 -22.95 -32.63 2.12
C LYS A 225 -24.02 -33.47 1.44
N ARG A 226 -24.52 -33.05 0.26
CA ARG A 226 -25.57 -33.76 -0.47
C ARG A 226 -25.12 -35.16 -0.89
N ASN A 227 -23.88 -35.28 -1.36
CA ASN A 227 -23.32 -36.54 -1.84
C ASN A 227 -22.63 -37.37 -0.76
N ARG A 228 -22.68 -36.94 0.52
CA ARG A 228 -22.02 -37.59 1.66
C ARG A 228 -20.53 -37.86 1.42
N LYS A 229 -19.84 -36.94 0.74
CA LYS A 229 -18.40 -36.99 0.52
C LYS A 229 -17.68 -36.41 1.74
N GLU A 230 -16.58 -37.04 2.14
CA GLU A 230 -15.67 -36.43 3.11
C GLU A 230 -15.02 -35.20 2.48
N LEU A 231 -15.03 -34.08 3.20
CA LEU A 231 -14.46 -32.80 2.74
C LEU A 231 -13.45 -32.29 3.77
N LEU A 232 -12.27 -31.94 3.29
CA LEU A 232 -11.24 -31.25 4.05
C LEU A 232 -11.01 -29.86 3.45
N MET A 233 -11.18 -28.82 4.26
CA MET A 233 -10.99 -27.42 3.84
C MET A 233 -9.77 -26.83 4.53
N PHE A 234 -8.81 -26.35 3.74
CA PHE A 234 -7.61 -25.69 4.23
C PHE A 234 -7.74 -24.17 4.11
N LYS A 235 -7.79 -23.49 5.25
CA LYS A 235 -7.74 -22.03 5.30
C LYS A 235 -6.34 -21.58 5.69
N VAL A 236 -5.69 -20.85 4.79
CA VAL A 236 -4.36 -20.26 5.02
C VAL A 236 -4.50 -18.74 5.07
N ASP A 237 -3.90 -18.12 6.08
CA ASP A 237 -3.79 -16.67 6.19
C ASP A 237 -2.33 -16.28 6.40
N PHE A 238 -1.92 -15.17 5.78
CA PHE A 238 -0.54 -14.70 5.80
C PHE A 238 -0.41 -13.50 6.72
N GLU A 239 0.39 -13.64 7.78
CA GLU A 239 0.69 -12.51 8.65
C GLU A 239 1.46 -11.45 7.86
N LYS A 240 0.89 -10.23 7.79
CA LYS A 240 1.53 -9.05 7.19
C LYS A 240 2.15 -9.31 5.80
N ALA A 241 1.41 -10.01 4.94
CA ALA A 241 1.89 -10.50 3.65
C ALA A 241 2.61 -9.44 2.79
N TYR A 242 2.14 -8.19 2.83
CA TYR A 242 2.75 -7.07 2.10
C TYR A 242 4.07 -6.60 2.72
N ASP A 243 4.27 -6.71 4.02
CA ASP A 243 5.52 -6.29 4.66
C ASP A 243 6.66 -7.31 4.44
N SER A 244 6.31 -8.56 4.13
CA SER A 244 7.25 -9.67 4.03
C SER A 244 7.72 -10.02 2.62
N VAL A 245 7.27 -9.28 1.59
CA VAL A 245 7.58 -9.57 0.19
C VAL A 245 9.08 -9.47 -0.08
N ASP A 246 9.70 -10.56 -0.52
CA ASP A 246 11.06 -10.53 -1.04
C ASP A 246 11.07 -9.98 -2.47
N TRP A 247 11.96 -9.02 -2.74
CA TRP A 247 12.00 -8.32 -4.02
C TRP A 247 12.65 -9.12 -5.14
N GLU A 248 13.57 -10.03 -4.82
CA GLU A 248 14.15 -10.93 -5.83
C GLU A 248 13.09 -11.93 -6.28
N TYR A 249 12.31 -12.46 -5.33
CA TYR A 249 11.14 -13.29 -5.66
C TYR A 249 10.13 -12.53 -6.54
N LEU A 250 9.79 -11.29 -6.18
CA LEU A 250 8.86 -10.47 -6.96
C LEU A 250 9.35 -10.27 -8.40
N ASP A 251 10.64 -9.98 -8.58
CA ASP A 251 11.23 -9.75 -9.89
C ASP A 251 11.28 -11.03 -10.74
N GLU A 252 11.63 -12.17 -10.14
CA GLU A 252 11.62 -13.47 -10.83
C GLU A 252 10.20 -13.92 -11.22
N VAL A 253 9.18 -13.63 -10.42
CA VAL A 253 7.80 -13.91 -10.84
C VAL A 253 7.36 -12.99 -11.98
N MET A 254 7.66 -11.69 -11.92
CA MET A 254 7.37 -10.79 -13.05
C MET A 254 8.08 -11.23 -14.34
N LYS A 255 9.31 -11.74 -14.23
CA LYS A 255 10.06 -12.33 -15.34
C LYS A 255 9.36 -13.57 -15.92
N LYS A 256 8.89 -14.49 -15.08
CA LYS A 256 8.14 -15.69 -15.51
C LYS A 256 6.80 -15.34 -16.16
N MET A 257 6.14 -14.28 -15.69
CA MET A 257 4.92 -13.73 -16.30
C MET A 257 5.18 -12.90 -17.57
N ASN A 258 6.42 -12.84 -18.07
CA ASN A 258 6.80 -12.10 -19.27
C ASN A 258 6.55 -10.57 -19.19
N PHE A 259 6.67 -9.99 -17.99
CA PHE A 259 6.67 -8.53 -17.86
C PHE A 259 7.95 -7.95 -18.51
N PRO A 260 7.83 -6.85 -19.29
CA PRO A 260 8.99 -6.22 -19.91
C PRO A 260 10.06 -5.82 -18.91
N ILE A 261 11.33 -5.89 -19.32
CA ILE A 261 12.49 -5.51 -18.49
C ILE A 261 12.34 -4.06 -18.01
N LEU A 262 11.88 -3.15 -18.87
CA LEU A 262 11.67 -1.74 -18.52
C LEU A 262 10.62 -1.58 -17.42
N TRP A 263 9.50 -2.30 -17.52
CA TRP A 263 8.47 -2.31 -16.48
C TRP A 263 9.02 -2.82 -15.15
N ARG A 264 9.70 -3.96 -15.18
CA ARG A 264 10.33 -4.55 -13.99
C ARG A 264 11.29 -3.57 -13.34
N ARG A 265 12.14 -2.89 -14.12
CA ARG A 265 13.03 -1.83 -13.62
C ARG A 265 12.28 -0.71 -12.90
N TRP A 266 11.17 -0.23 -13.47
CA TRP A 266 10.33 0.79 -12.81
C TRP A 266 9.76 0.30 -11.48
N ILE A 267 9.27 -0.94 -11.43
CA ILE A 267 8.74 -1.53 -10.19
C ILE A 267 9.87 -1.69 -9.16
N MET A 268 11.03 -2.20 -9.57
CA MET A 268 12.19 -2.39 -8.69
C MET A 268 12.71 -1.07 -8.14
N GLU A 269 12.74 -0.01 -8.95
CA GLU A 269 13.06 1.34 -8.50
C GLU A 269 12.04 1.82 -7.45
N CYS A 270 10.73 1.62 -7.69
CA CYS A 270 9.69 2.03 -6.77
C CYS A 270 9.77 1.35 -5.39
N VAL A 271 10.17 0.08 -5.34
CA VAL A 271 10.23 -0.70 -4.09
C VAL A 271 11.59 -0.64 -3.41
N SER A 272 12.69 -0.59 -4.15
CA SER A 272 14.04 -0.75 -3.58
C SER A 272 14.70 0.55 -3.11
N THR A 273 14.36 1.70 -3.70
CA THR A 273 14.87 3.01 -3.26
C THR A 273 14.03 3.65 -2.16
N ALA A 274 13.12 2.85 -1.61
CA ALA A 274 12.22 3.16 -0.54
C ALA A 274 12.91 3.52 0.78
N SER A 275 12.57 4.66 1.36
CA SER A 275 12.94 4.99 2.75
C SER A 275 11.73 5.42 3.58
N ALA A 276 11.85 5.28 4.91
CA ALA A 276 10.83 5.74 5.84
C ALA A 276 11.39 6.30 7.14
N SER A 277 10.63 7.23 7.71
CA SER A 277 10.72 7.66 9.11
C SER A 277 9.37 7.45 9.79
N VAL A 278 9.37 7.03 11.05
CA VAL A 278 8.13 6.83 11.82
C VAL A 278 7.80 8.12 12.57
N LEU A 279 6.54 8.53 12.55
CA LEU A 279 6.08 9.71 13.28
C LEU A 279 5.71 9.32 14.71
N VAL A 280 6.52 9.77 15.67
CA VAL A 280 6.24 9.67 17.10
C VAL A 280 5.72 11.02 17.57
N ASN A 281 4.43 11.10 17.90
CA ASN A 281 3.75 12.34 18.32
C ASN A 281 3.91 13.52 17.33
N GLY A 282 4.05 13.21 16.04
CA GLY A 282 4.23 14.20 14.97
C GLY A 282 5.69 14.51 14.64
N CYS A 283 6.66 13.99 15.39
CA CYS A 283 8.07 14.14 15.10
C CYS A 283 8.62 12.89 14.40
N PRO A 284 9.32 13.02 13.27
CA PRO A 284 9.94 11.87 12.60
C PRO A 284 11.13 11.32 13.41
N THR A 285 11.24 9.99 13.46
CA THR A 285 12.48 9.28 13.83
C THR A 285 13.56 9.46 12.76
N ASP A 286 14.74 8.90 13.02
CA ASP A 286 15.73 8.70 11.96
C ASP A 286 15.14 7.90 10.79
N GLU A 287 15.67 8.14 9.60
CA GLU A 287 15.26 7.47 8.36
C GLU A 287 15.94 6.10 8.25
N PHE A 288 15.20 5.11 7.79
CA PHE A 288 15.73 3.80 7.42
C PHE A 288 15.27 3.41 6.01
N CYS A 289 16.09 2.61 5.32
CA CYS A 289 15.72 2.05 4.02
C CYS A 289 14.96 0.74 4.20
N PHE A 290 13.95 0.52 3.37
CA PHE A 290 13.32 -0.80 3.29
C PHE A 290 14.29 -1.79 2.66
N GLN A 291 14.17 -3.06 3.04
CA GLN A 291 14.92 -4.16 2.41
C GLN A 291 14.01 -5.32 1.99
N ARG A 292 12.71 -5.20 2.27
CA ARG A 292 11.63 -6.09 1.86
C ARG A 292 10.29 -5.37 1.97
N GLY A 293 9.26 -6.00 1.42
CA GLY A 293 7.87 -5.58 1.53
C GLY A 293 7.43 -4.57 0.46
N LEU A 294 6.14 -4.25 0.48
CA LEU A 294 5.44 -3.36 -0.43
C LEU A 294 4.70 -2.31 0.39
N ARG A 295 5.01 -1.04 0.16
CA ARG A 295 4.49 0.08 0.95
C ARG A 295 3.13 0.60 0.50
N HIS A 296 2.65 0.16 -0.66
CA HIS A 296 1.50 0.79 -1.29
C HIS A 296 0.63 -0.18 -2.08
N TRP A 297 -0.67 0.12 -2.11
CA TRP A 297 -1.76 -0.59 -2.81
C TRP A 297 -1.52 -0.83 -4.30
N THR A 298 -0.54 -0.14 -4.87
CA THR A 298 -0.27 -0.03 -6.29
C THR A 298 0.33 -1.30 -6.89
N LEU A 299 1.03 -2.10 -6.07
CA LEU A 299 1.58 -3.40 -6.46
C LEU A 299 0.78 -4.58 -5.89
N TYR A 300 -0.32 -4.32 -5.17
CA TYR A 300 -1.11 -5.38 -4.54
C TYR A 300 -1.72 -6.36 -5.56
N PRO A 301 -2.16 -5.94 -6.76
CA PRO A 301 -2.63 -6.87 -7.78
C PRO A 301 -1.51 -7.83 -8.26
N LEU A 302 -0.28 -7.34 -8.42
CA LEU A 302 0.91 -8.17 -8.74
C LEU A 302 1.25 -9.12 -7.59
N PHE A 303 1.17 -8.67 -6.34
CA PHE A 303 1.53 -9.52 -5.22
C PHE A 303 0.57 -10.70 -5.04
N TYR A 304 -0.74 -10.44 -5.17
CA TYR A 304 -1.76 -11.49 -5.08
C TYR A 304 -1.69 -12.48 -6.26
N SER A 305 -1.25 -12.03 -7.45
CA SER A 305 -1.04 -12.88 -8.62
C SER A 305 0.16 -13.81 -8.51
N CYS A 306 1.23 -13.36 -7.84
CA CYS A 306 2.49 -14.10 -7.71
C CYS A 306 2.43 -15.31 -6.77
N TRP A 307 1.45 -15.36 -5.86
CA TRP A 307 1.42 -16.35 -4.77
C TRP A 307 0.29 -17.37 -4.86
N ARG A 308 -0.81 -17.10 -5.60
CA ARG A 308 -2.00 -17.96 -5.63
C ARG A 308 -2.15 -18.82 -6.90
N GLN A 309 -1.18 -18.81 -7.81
CA GLN A 309 -1.31 -19.50 -9.12
C GLN A 309 -1.24 -21.02 -9.09
N ASN A 310 -0.85 -21.65 -7.98
CA ASN A 310 -0.76 -23.12 -7.89
C ASN A 310 -1.48 -23.73 -6.67
N GLY A 311 -2.52 -23.08 -6.16
CA GLY A 311 -3.41 -23.66 -5.16
C GLY A 311 -4.82 -23.85 -5.73
N TYR A 312 -5.25 -25.11 -5.89
CA TYR A 312 -6.67 -25.46 -5.80
C TYR A 312 -7.12 -25.19 -4.35
N ILE A 313 -7.27 -23.92 -4.00
CA ILE A 313 -7.67 -23.49 -2.66
C ILE A 313 -8.73 -22.42 -2.85
N LEU A 314 -9.97 -22.86 -2.72
CA LEU A 314 -11.13 -22.01 -2.52
C LEU A 314 -10.92 -21.12 -1.30
#